data_AF-A0A0Q5TER3-F1
#
_entry.id   AF-A0A0Q5TER3-F1
#
_cell.length_a   1.000
_cell.length_b   1.000
_cell.length_c   1.000
_cell.angle_alpha   90.00
_cell.angle_beta   90.00
_cell.angle_gamma   90.00
#
_symmetry.space_group_name_H-M   'P 1'
#
loop_
_entity.id
_entity.type
_entity.pdbx_description
1 polymer ?
#
loop_
_entity_poly.entity_id
_entity_poly.type
_entity_poly.pdbx_seq_one_letter_code
_entity_poly.pdbx_strand_id
1 'polypeptide(L)'
;MNKSPINYLLTAVTGALLWVIFSIFLASYFTENPSLAEKYPEELAAELRLVFGAGTLLSIIFAAYWYYYGSQEKVAGELSAAKTKWRTMFFAQVLIAVALAFAIVIRNRNEGIESQWFVIYFLVLSVLTFTLFWLTTFLFSPRTVKFVPFGK
;
A
#
# COMPACT_ATOMS: atom_id res chain seq x y z
N MET A 1 11.26 -19.15 -16.78
CA MET A 1 11.58 -17.76 -17.11
C MET A 1 10.86 -16.81 -16.14
N ASN A 2 11.40 -16.55 -14.95
CA ASN A 2 11.03 -15.37 -14.15
C ASN A 2 12.12 -14.34 -14.40
N LYS A 3 12.07 -13.66 -15.56
CA LYS A 3 13.06 -12.62 -15.86
C LYS A 3 12.72 -11.43 -14.97
N SER A 4 13.59 -11.21 -13.98
CA SER A 4 13.61 -10.12 -13.01
C SER A 4 12.92 -8.81 -13.48
N PRO A 5 13.17 -8.24 -14.69
CA PRO A 5 12.61 -6.94 -15.09
C PRO A 5 11.08 -6.90 -15.26
N ILE A 6 10.47 -8.00 -15.75
CA ILE A 6 9.04 -8.03 -16.07
C ILE A 6 8.20 -7.91 -14.80
N ASN A 7 8.66 -8.48 -13.69
CA ASN A 7 7.92 -8.46 -12.43
C ASN A 7 7.89 -7.07 -11.78
N TYR A 8 8.97 -6.28 -11.93
CA TYR A 8 8.98 -4.87 -11.50
C TYR A 8 7.98 -4.04 -12.32
N LEU A 9 7.97 -4.22 -13.64
CA LEU A 9 7.03 -3.53 -14.54
C LEU A 9 5.58 -3.92 -14.22
N LEU A 10 5.28 -5.20 -14.08
CA LEU A 10 3.94 -5.68 -13.72
C LEU A 10 3.50 -5.16 -12.34
N THR A 11 4.42 -5.02 -11.40
CA THR A 11 4.13 -4.44 -10.08
C THR A 11 3.80 -2.96 -10.18
N ALA A 12 4.56 -2.20 -10.97
CA ALA A 12 4.27 -0.79 -11.21
C ALA A 12 2.92 -0.61 -11.90
N VAL A 13 2.61 -1.42 -12.93
CA VAL A 13 1.31 -1.40 -13.62
C VAL A 13 0.18 -1.76 -12.65
N THR A 14 0.33 -2.82 -11.87
CA THR A 14 -0.68 -3.24 -10.88
C THR A 14 -0.90 -2.17 -9.81
N GLY A 15 0.18 -1.57 -9.31
CA GLY A 15 0.11 -0.45 -8.36
C GLY A 15 -0.61 0.76 -8.97
N ALA A 16 -0.28 1.13 -10.21
CA ALA A 16 -0.94 2.22 -10.91
C ALA A 16 -2.45 1.95 -11.11
N LEU A 17 -2.83 0.72 -11.49
CA LEU A 17 -4.24 0.33 -11.63
C LEU A 17 -4.98 0.40 -10.29
N LEU A 18 -4.38 -0.12 -9.21
CA LEU A 18 -4.96 0.00 -7.87
C LEU A 18 -5.08 1.47 -7.45
N TRP A 19 -4.05 2.29 -7.69
CA TRP A 19 -4.12 3.71 -7.40
C TRP A 19 -5.24 4.40 -8.17
N VAL A 20 -5.42 4.12 -9.47
CA VAL A 20 -6.52 4.67 -10.28
C VAL A 20 -7.87 4.28 -9.67
N ILE A 21 -8.07 3.01 -9.32
CA ILE A 21 -9.32 2.54 -8.73
C ILE A 21 -9.63 3.31 -7.42
N PHE A 22 -8.64 3.41 -6.54
CA PHE A 22 -8.81 4.07 -5.24
C PHE A 22 -8.93 5.60 -5.37
N SER A 23 -8.19 6.21 -6.30
CA SER A 23 -8.14 7.66 -6.50
C SER A 23 -9.32 8.22 -7.29
N ILE A 24 -9.93 7.41 -8.16
CA ILE A 24 -11.09 7.84 -8.95
C ILE A 24 -12.39 7.45 -8.24
N PHE A 25 -12.57 6.17 -7.90
CA PHE A 25 -13.85 5.70 -7.38
C PHE A 25 -14.02 5.99 -5.89
N LEU A 26 -13.01 5.65 -5.08
CA LEU A 26 -13.11 5.79 -3.62
C LEU A 26 -12.96 7.23 -3.17
N ALA A 27 -12.03 8.00 -3.75
CA ALA A 27 -11.88 9.41 -3.40
C ALA A 27 -13.18 10.21 -3.66
N SER A 28 -13.87 9.98 -4.78
CA SER A 28 -15.12 10.67 -5.11
C SER A 28 -16.25 10.29 -4.15
N TYR A 29 -16.37 9.01 -3.80
CA TYR A 29 -17.31 8.58 -2.75
C TYR A 29 -17.00 9.27 -1.42
N PHE A 30 -15.73 9.38 -1.04
CA PHE A 30 -15.32 9.99 0.23
C PHE A 30 -15.39 11.51 0.28
N THR A 31 -15.69 12.18 -0.83
CA THR A 31 -15.85 13.64 -0.86
C THR A 31 -17.31 14.07 -0.84
N GLU A 32 -18.23 13.17 -1.17
CA GLU A 32 -19.67 13.45 -1.21
C GLU A 32 -20.41 13.09 0.09
N ASN A 33 -19.78 12.30 0.96
CA ASN A 33 -20.43 11.77 2.17
C ASN A 33 -20.05 12.48 3.49
N PRO A 34 -18.79 12.86 3.76
CA PRO A 34 -18.48 13.63 4.97
C PRO A 34 -18.98 15.07 4.82
N SER A 35 -19.64 15.59 5.86
CA SER A 35 -19.91 17.02 5.96
C SER A 35 -18.59 17.75 6.27
N LEU A 36 -18.23 18.70 5.43
CA LEU A 36 -17.06 19.56 5.58
C LEU A 36 -17.50 20.95 6.02
N ALA A 37 -16.78 21.54 6.98
CA ALA A 37 -17.10 22.85 7.51
C ALA A 37 -16.74 23.99 6.54
N GLU A 38 -15.52 23.95 5.98
CA GLU A 38 -15.00 25.05 5.14
C GLU A 38 -14.41 24.55 3.82
N LYS A 39 -13.84 23.35 3.81
CA LYS A 39 -13.14 22.79 2.65
C LYS A 39 -14.10 22.34 1.55
N TYR A 40 -13.76 22.68 0.30
CA TYR A 40 -14.47 22.19 -0.87
C TYR A 40 -14.21 20.69 -1.11
N PRO A 41 -15.20 19.93 -1.60
CA PRO A 41 -15.03 18.51 -1.92
C PRO A 41 -13.85 18.23 -2.87
N GLU A 42 -13.54 19.11 -3.83
CA GLU A 42 -12.43 18.88 -4.76
C GLU A 42 -11.07 18.94 -4.06
N GLU A 43 -10.92 19.75 -3.02
CA GLU A 43 -9.68 19.87 -2.24
C GLU A 43 -9.45 18.61 -1.41
N LEU A 44 -10.48 18.08 -0.77
CA LEU A 44 -10.40 16.79 -0.07
C LEU A 44 -10.10 15.66 -1.06
N ALA A 45 -10.71 15.68 -2.25
CA ALA A 45 -10.43 14.69 -3.30
C ALA A 45 -8.94 14.73 -3.69
N ALA A 46 -8.38 15.91 -3.90
CA ALA A 46 -6.98 16.09 -4.23
C ALA A 46 -6.04 15.58 -3.12
N GLU A 47 -6.36 15.87 -1.85
CA GLU A 47 -5.60 15.36 -0.70
C GLU A 47 -5.64 13.82 -0.63
N LEU A 48 -6.82 13.22 -0.78
CA LEU A 48 -6.97 11.76 -0.77
C LEU A 48 -6.19 11.10 -1.92
N ARG A 49 -6.26 11.67 -3.13
CA ARG A 49 -5.50 11.17 -4.30
C ARG A 49 -3.99 11.21 -4.08
N LEU A 50 -3.49 12.28 -3.47
CA LEU A 50 -2.06 12.41 -3.12
C LEU A 50 -1.66 11.37 -2.07
N VAL A 51 -2.48 11.19 -1.02
CA VAL A 51 -2.20 10.24 0.05
C VAL A 51 -2.25 8.79 -0.47
N PHE A 52 -3.24 8.44 -1.30
CA PHE A 52 -3.29 7.14 -1.98
C PHE A 52 -2.10 6.96 -2.94
N GLY A 53 -1.70 8.03 -3.65
CA GLY A 53 -0.53 8.00 -4.53
C GLY A 53 0.76 7.71 -3.78
N ALA A 54 0.98 8.39 -2.65
CA ALA A 54 2.12 8.16 -1.77
C ALA A 54 2.12 6.71 -1.22
N GLY A 55 0.96 6.23 -0.75
CA GLY A 55 0.80 4.86 -0.27
C GLY A 55 1.14 3.81 -1.33
N THR A 56 0.62 3.98 -2.56
CA THR A 56 0.93 3.10 -3.70
C THR A 56 2.41 3.14 -4.04
N LEU A 57 3.02 4.33 -4.15
CA LEU A 57 4.43 4.46 -4.51
C LEU A 57 5.34 3.77 -3.49
N LEU A 58 5.09 3.99 -2.20
CA LEU A 58 5.82 3.31 -1.13
C LEU A 58 5.61 1.79 -1.19
N SER A 59 4.40 1.33 -1.46
CA SER A 59 4.10 -0.10 -1.62
C SER A 59 4.87 -0.72 -2.81
N ILE A 60 4.97 -0.02 -3.94
CA ILE A 60 5.78 -0.44 -5.11
C ILE A 60 7.26 -0.55 -4.72
N ILE A 61 7.81 0.44 -4.00
CA ILE A 61 9.22 0.42 -3.56
C ILE A 61 9.49 -0.79 -2.67
N PHE A 62 8.60 -1.08 -1.71
CA PHE A 62 8.74 -2.25 -0.85
C PHE A 62 8.62 -3.56 -1.64
N ALA A 63 7.66 -3.67 -2.56
CA ALA A 63 7.55 -4.85 -3.41
C ALA A 63 8.81 -5.07 -4.27
N ALA A 64 9.34 -4.00 -4.87
CA ALA A 64 10.59 -4.04 -5.62
C ALA A 64 11.77 -4.50 -4.75
N TYR A 65 11.89 -3.96 -3.54
CA TYR A 65 12.91 -4.39 -2.59
C TYR A 65 12.75 -5.87 -2.21
N TRP A 66 11.51 -6.35 -2.00
CA TRP A 66 11.25 -7.76 -1.68
C TRP A 66 11.69 -8.69 -2.80
N TYR A 67 11.49 -8.32 -4.06
CA TYR A 67 12.00 -9.08 -5.22
C TYR A 67 13.51 -9.13 -5.26
N TYR A 68 14.13 -7.97 -5.10
CA TYR A 68 15.58 -7.89 -5.07
C TYR A 68 16.14 -8.78 -3.97
N TYR A 69 15.62 -8.68 -2.76
CA TYR A 69 16.01 -9.54 -1.63
C TYR A 69 15.81 -11.02 -1.95
N GLY A 70 14.62 -11.42 -2.41
CA GLY A 70 14.31 -12.82 -2.70
C GLY A 70 15.08 -13.44 -3.86
N SER A 71 15.69 -12.62 -4.73
CA SER A 71 16.49 -13.08 -5.87
C SER A 71 17.93 -13.47 -5.50
N GLN A 72 18.36 -13.16 -4.28
CA GLN A 72 19.73 -13.44 -3.82
C GLN A 72 19.88 -14.92 -3.45
N GLU A 73 20.97 -15.55 -3.88
CA GLU A 73 21.22 -16.99 -3.67
C GLU A 73 21.23 -17.38 -2.18
N LYS A 74 21.81 -16.54 -1.32
CA LYS A 74 21.86 -16.76 0.14
C LYS A 74 20.48 -16.89 0.80
N VAL A 75 19.44 -16.29 0.21
CA VAL A 75 18.08 -16.31 0.78
C VAL A 75 17.43 -17.68 0.65
N ALA A 76 17.85 -18.50 -0.32
CA ALA A 76 17.37 -19.88 -0.43
C ALA A 76 17.84 -20.77 0.73
N GLY A 77 19.00 -20.45 1.33
CA GLY A 77 19.55 -21.17 2.48
C GLY A 77 19.04 -20.68 3.85
N GLU A 78 18.48 -19.46 3.92
CA GLU A 78 18.13 -18.79 5.18
C GLU A 78 16.65 -18.40 5.27
N LEU A 79 15.76 -19.38 5.17
CA LEU A 79 14.29 -19.15 5.18
C LEU A 79 13.79 -18.43 6.44
N SER A 80 14.41 -18.66 7.60
CA SER A 80 14.04 -17.97 8.85
C SER A 80 14.31 -16.46 8.80
N ALA A 81 15.45 -16.06 8.23
CA ALA A 81 15.78 -14.66 8.02
C ALA A 81 14.83 -14.01 7.00
N ALA A 82 14.49 -14.74 5.93
CA ALA A 82 13.53 -14.28 4.93
C ALA A 82 12.12 -14.04 5.53
N LYS A 83 11.66 -14.94 6.43
CA LYS A 83 10.39 -14.81 7.13
C LYS A 83 10.35 -13.61 8.06
N THR A 84 11.44 -13.38 8.79
CA THR A 84 11.59 -12.19 9.63
C THR A 84 11.55 -10.92 8.78
N LYS A 85 12.30 -10.89 7.67
CA LYS A 85 12.32 -9.75 6.75
C LYS A 85 10.95 -9.46 6.14
N TRP A 86 10.23 -10.50 5.71
CA TRP A 86 8.87 -10.37 5.20
C TRP A 86 7.94 -9.75 6.23
N ARG A 87 7.96 -10.26 7.48
CA ARG A 87 7.16 -9.71 8.59
C ARG A 87 7.49 -8.24 8.85
N THR A 88 8.77 -7.89 8.92
CA THR A 88 9.20 -6.49 9.11
C THR A 88 8.66 -5.59 8.01
N MET A 89 8.72 -6.03 6.75
CA MET A 89 8.20 -5.26 5.62
C MET A 89 6.68 -5.13 5.65
N PHE A 90 5.97 -6.20 6.01
CA PHE A 90 4.52 -6.16 6.19
C PHE A 90 4.12 -5.18 7.30
N PHE A 91 4.75 -5.24 8.47
CA PHE A 91 4.48 -4.29 9.56
C PHE A 91 4.88 -2.85 9.20
N ALA A 92 5.91 -2.65 8.39
CA ALA A 92 6.25 -1.33 7.88
C ALA A 92 5.13 -0.76 6.97
N GLN A 93 4.47 -1.60 6.16
CA GLN A 93 3.28 -1.18 5.39
C GLN A 93 2.12 -0.76 6.31
N VAL A 94 1.90 -1.49 7.41
CA VAL A 94 0.90 -1.11 8.43
C VAL A 94 1.24 0.27 9.01
N LEU A 95 2.50 0.50 9.40
CA LEU A 95 2.93 1.78 9.94
C LEU A 95 2.80 2.93 8.92
N ILE A 96 3.09 2.66 7.64
CA ILE A 96 2.86 3.63 6.56
C ILE A 96 1.37 3.97 6.44
N ALA A 97 0.48 2.98 6.44
CA ALA A 97 -0.96 3.21 6.38
C ALA A 97 -1.45 4.05 7.58
N VAL A 98 -0.96 3.76 8.79
CA VAL A 98 -1.25 4.56 9.99
C VAL A 98 -0.74 6.00 9.84
N ALA A 99 0.51 6.19 9.40
CA ALA A 99 1.10 7.52 9.23
C ALA A 99 0.36 8.36 8.18
N LEU A 100 -0.04 7.74 7.07
CA LEU A 100 -0.82 8.40 6.02
C LEU A 100 -2.23 8.76 6.48
N ALA A 101 -2.90 7.86 7.21
CA ALA A 101 -4.21 8.16 7.80
C ALA A 101 -4.10 9.30 8.83
N PHE A 102 -3.05 9.30 9.66
CA PHE A 102 -2.80 10.36 10.63
C PHE A 102 -2.51 11.71 9.95
N ALA A 103 -1.83 11.72 8.80
CA ALA A 103 -1.65 12.92 8.00
C ALA A 103 -2.99 13.50 7.51
N ILE A 104 -3.94 12.66 7.09
CA ILE A 104 -5.30 13.10 6.73
C ILE A 104 -6.01 13.71 7.94
N VAL A 105 -5.93 13.06 9.10
CA VAL A 105 -6.53 13.55 10.36
C VAL A 105 -6.00 14.94 10.70
N ILE A 106 -4.68 15.12 10.75
CA ILE A 106 -4.08 16.42 11.11
C ILE A 106 -4.53 17.52 10.14
N ARG A 107 -4.53 17.23 8.84
CA ARG A 107 -4.88 18.21 7.80
C ARG A 107 -6.36 18.59 7.78
N ASN A 108 -7.23 17.74 8.32
CA ASN A 108 -8.68 17.93 8.26
C ASN A 108 -9.34 18.00 9.66
N ARG A 109 -8.56 18.13 10.73
CA ARG A 109 -9.09 18.17 12.10
C ARG A 109 -10.05 19.35 12.36
N ASN A 110 -9.90 20.43 11.61
CA ASN A 110 -10.73 21.64 11.72
C ASN A 110 -12.01 21.55 10.88
N GLU A 111 -12.12 20.56 9.99
CA GLU A 111 -13.25 20.44 9.05
C GLU A 111 -14.50 19.78 9.65
N GLY A 112 -14.44 19.37 10.92
CA GLY A 112 -15.57 18.71 11.59
C GLY A 112 -15.85 17.29 11.10
N ILE A 113 -14.93 16.66 10.37
CA ILE A 113 -15.08 15.28 9.88
C ILE A 113 -15.28 14.33 11.06
N GLU A 114 -16.39 13.57 11.02
CA GLU A 114 -16.70 12.58 12.04
C GLU A 114 -15.62 11.50 12.14
N SER A 115 -15.35 11.02 13.36
CA SER A 115 -14.26 10.07 13.61
C SER A 115 -14.36 8.76 12.82
N GLN A 116 -15.59 8.35 12.45
CA GLN A 116 -15.82 7.17 11.61
C GLN A 116 -15.14 7.26 10.24
N TRP A 117 -15.07 8.45 9.64
CA TRP A 117 -14.46 8.64 8.32
C TRP A 117 -12.96 8.43 8.36
N PHE A 118 -12.28 8.82 9.44
CA PHE A 118 -10.84 8.56 9.59
C PHE A 118 -10.53 7.07 9.70
N VAL A 119 -11.41 6.29 10.35
CA VAL A 119 -11.30 4.82 10.38
C VAL A 119 -11.45 4.25 8.98
N ILE A 120 -12.43 4.74 8.22
CA ILE A 120 -12.64 4.29 6.84
C ILE A 120 -11.42 4.63 5.96
N TYR A 121 -10.85 5.83 6.07
CA TYR A 121 -9.63 6.20 5.35
C TYR A 121 -8.45 5.28 5.68
N PHE A 122 -8.27 4.95 6.96
CA PHE A 122 -7.25 3.99 7.39
C PHE A 122 -7.48 2.59 6.79
N LEU A 123 -8.71 2.09 6.81
CA LEU A 123 -9.04 0.77 6.24
C LEU A 123 -8.76 0.74 4.74
N VAL A 124 -9.14 1.78 4.02
CA VAL A 124 -8.91 1.91 2.58
C VAL A 124 -7.41 1.96 2.25
N LEU A 125 -6.64 2.75 2.99
CA LEU A 125 -5.18 2.80 2.87
C LEU A 125 -4.53 1.45 3.18
N SER A 126 -5.02 0.76 4.19
CA SER A 126 -4.55 -0.57 4.56
C SER A 126 -4.83 -1.57 3.45
N VAL A 127 -6.03 -1.57 2.88
CA VAL A 127 -6.38 -2.44 1.75
C VAL A 127 -5.47 -2.13 0.55
N LEU A 128 -5.29 -0.87 0.19
CA LEU A 128 -4.44 -0.46 -0.94
C LEU A 128 -2.99 -0.95 -0.78
N THR A 129 -2.38 -0.65 0.36
CA THR A 129 -0.97 -0.98 0.64
C THR A 129 -0.75 -2.48 0.81
N PHE A 130 -1.64 -3.17 1.53
CA PHE A 130 -1.49 -4.60 1.79
C PHE A 130 -1.78 -5.43 0.55
N THR A 131 -2.79 -5.07 -0.23
CA THR A 131 -3.16 -5.82 -1.45
C THR A 131 -2.01 -5.82 -2.42
N LEU A 132 -1.36 -4.68 -2.66
CA LEU A 132 -0.21 -4.64 -3.55
C LEU A 132 0.94 -5.49 -2.98
N PHE A 133 1.26 -5.38 -1.70
CA PHE A 133 2.34 -6.16 -1.08
C PHE A 133 2.08 -7.69 -1.11
N TRP A 134 0.83 -8.12 -0.91
CA TRP A 134 0.45 -9.53 -0.98
C TRP A 134 0.45 -10.06 -2.41
N LEU A 135 -0.15 -9.34 -3.35
CA LEU A 135 -0.13 -9.71 -4.78
C LEU A 135 1.30 -9.85 -5.27
N THR A 136 2.15 -8.90 -4.90
CA THR A 136 3.56 -8.90 -5.29
C THR A 136 4.31 -10.07 -4.65
N THR A 137 4.08 -10.33 -3.36
CA THR A 137 4.66 -11.49 -2.64
C THR A 137 4.30 -12.82 -3.32
N PHE A 138 3.04 -13.04 -3.69
CA PHE A 138 2.60 -14.35 -4.18
C PHE A 138 2.69 -14.54 -5.68
N LEU A 139 2.42 -13.51 -6.47
CA LEU A 139 2.30 -13.66 -7.92
C LEU A 139 3.64 -13.45 -8.62
N PHE A 140 4.44 -12.48 -8.17
CA PHE A 140 5.63 -12.07 -8.90
C PHE A 140 6.96 -12.25 -8.15
N SER A 141 6.95 -12.71 -6.89
CA SER A 141 8.20 -12.98 -6.18
C SER A 141 8.93 -14.23 -6.71
N PRO A 142 10.26 -14.30 -6.55
CA PRO A 142 11.04 -15.51 -6.79
C PRO A 142 10.49 -16.72 -6.02
N ARG A 143 10.60 -17.92 -6.60
CA ARG A 143 10.07 -19.17 -6.00
C ARG A 143 10.63 -19.44 -4.60
N THR A 144 11.86 -19.03 -4.35
CA THR A 144 12.59 -19.13 -3.07
C THR A 144 11.86 -18.44 -1.93
N VAL A 145 11.20 -17.30 -2.19
CA VAL A 145 10.54 -16.50 -1.14
C VAL A 145 9.02 -16.41 -1.27
N LYS A 146 8.46 -16.83 -2.42
CA LYS A 146 7.02 -16.79 -2.71
C LYS A 146 6.14 -17.44 -1.63
N PHE A 147 6.62 -18.52 -1.02
CA PHE A 147 5.87 -19.28 -0.01
C PHE A 147 6.34 -19.04 1.43
N VAL A 148 7.29 -18.13 1.65
CA VAL A 148 7.78 -17.79 2.99
C VAL A 148 6.67 -17.39 3.97
N PRO A 149 5.61 -16.65 3.58
CA PRO A 149 4.51 -16.34 4.50
C PRO A 149 3.74 -17.57 5.00
N PHE A 150 3.74 -18.67 4.23
CA PHE A 150 3.00 -19.90 4.52
C PHE A 150 3.89 -21.06 5.00
N GLY A 151 5.20 -20.96 4.81
CA GLY A 151 6.17 -21.96 5.26
C GLY A 151 6.24 -22.03 6.78
N LYS A 152 6.31 -23.24 7.33
CA LYS A 152 6.63 -23.46 8.76
C LYS A 152 8.04 -22.94 9.03
#